data_AF-I1XL53-F1
#
_entry.id   AF-I1XL53-F1
#
_cell.length_a   1.000
_cell.length_b   1.000
_cell.length_c   1.000
_cell.angle_alpha   90.00
_cell.angle_beta   90.00
_cell.angle_gamma   90.00
#
_symmetry.space_group_name_H-M   'P 1'
#
loop_
_entity.id
_entity.type
_entity.pdbx_description
1 polymer ?
#
loop_
_entity_poly.entity_id
_entity_poly.type
_entity_poly.pdbx_seq_one_letter_code
_entity_poly.pdbx_strand_id
1 'polypeptide(L)' 'MISPDMIGLTLAVHNGKQHVPVFVTEDMVGHKLGEFSPTRTFKGHAADKKSKR' A
#
# COMPACT_ATOMS: atom_id res chain seq x y z
N MET A 1 0.76 9.54 -10.66
CA MET A 1 0.11 8.68 -11.67
C MET A 1 1.18 7.76 -12.19
N ILE A 2 0.89 6.47 -12.28
CA ILE A 2 1.83 5.47 -12.80
C ILE A 2 1.86 5.62 -14.32
N SER A 3 3.03 5.94 -14.86
CA SER A 3 3.27 6.05 -16.30
C SER A 3 3.70 4.68 -16.87
N PRO A 4 3.46 4.39 -18.15
CA PRO A 4 3.88 3.14 -18.80
C PRO A 4 5.39 2.86 -18.65
N ASP A 5 6.22 3.90 -18.65
CA ASP A 5 7.69 3.77 -18.52
C ASP A 5 8.13 3.16 -17.17
N MET A 6 7.22 3.08 -16.19
CA MET A 6 7.50 2.53 -14.86
C MET A 6 7.27 1.01 -14.77
N ILE A 7 6.74 0.36 -15.81
CA ILE A 7 6.45 -1.07 -15.83
C ILE A 7 7.75 -1.88 -15.67
N GLY A 8 7.73 -2.87 -14.78
CA GLY A 8 8.89 -3.75 -14.50
C GLY A 8 9.88 -3.17 -13.49
N LEU A 9 9.68 -1.96 -12.98
CA LEU A 9 10.46 -1.39 -11.89
C LEU A 9 9.86 -1.74 -10.53
N THR A 10 10.73 -1.90 -9.53
CA THR A 10 10.32 -1.98 -8.12
C THR A 10 10.52 -0.63 -7.47
N LEU A 11 9.43 0.00 -7.04
CA LEU A 11 9.43 1.33 -6.44
C LEU A 11 9.19 1.24 -4.92
N ALA A 12 9.99 1.97 -4.16
CA ALA A 12 9.90 2.01 -2.70
C ALA A 12 8.91 3.10 -2.24
N VAL A 13 7.63 2.75 -2.11
CA VAL A 13 6.54 3.70 -1.81
C VAL A 13 6.40 3.92 -0.31
N HIS A 14 6.48 5.17 0.15
CA HIS A 14 6.35 5.51 1.57
C HIS A 14 4.89 5.45 2.04
N ASN A 15 4.61 4.70 3.11
CA ASN A 15 3.26 4.57 3.68
C ASN A 15 3.01 5.37 4.96
N GLY A 16 3.92 6.29 5.32
CA GLY A 16 3.89 7.06 6.57
C GLY A 16 4.66 6.43 7.73
N LYS A 17 5.13 5.18 7.58
CA LYS A 17 6.00 4.51 8.56
C LYS A 17 7.26 3.97 7.91
N GLN A 18 7.15 3.34 6.75
CA GLN A 18 8.26 2.70 6.04
C GLN A 18 8.06 2.79 4.53
N HIS A 19 9.13 2.53 3.79
CA HIS A 19 9.06 2.35 2.34
C HIS A 19 8.74 0.89 2.02
N VAL A 20 7.60 0.67 1.37
CA VAL A 20 7.16 -0.65 0.91
C VAL A 20 7.60 -0.83 -0.54
N PRO A 21 8.36 -1.88 -0.89
CA PRO A 21 8.70 -2.18 -2.27
C PRO A 21 7.45 -2.68 -3.02
N VAL A 22 7.03 -1.94 -4.05
CA VAL A 22 5.92 -2.28 -4.93
C VAL A 22 6.47 -2.53 -6.33
N PHE A 23 6.22 -3.72 -6.87
CA PHE A 23 6.54 -4.06 -8.25
C PHE A 23 5.42 -3.59 -9.18
N VAL A 24 5.76 -2.80 -10.21
CA VAL A 24 4.77 -2.18 -11.10
C VAL A 24 4.45 -3.11 -12.27
N THR A 25 3.16 -3.45 -12.42
CA THR A 25 2.61 -4.21 -13.56
C THR A 25 1.82 -3.30 -14.51
N GLU A 26 1.55 -3.78 -15.73
CA GLU A 26 0.78 -3.05 -16.77
C GLU A 26 -0.61 -2.60 -16.28
N ASP A 27 -1.29 -3.45 -15.51
CA ASP A 27 -2.63 -3.16 -14.97
C ASP A 27 -2.65 -1.96 -13.98
N MET A 28 -1.48 -1.54 -13.48
CA MET A 28 -1.37 -0.41 -12.55
C MET A 28 -1.24 0.94 -13.27
N VAL A 29 -1.08 0.97 -14.60
CA VAL A 29 -0.98 2.21 -15.36
C VAL A 29 -2.24 3.06 -15.19
N GLY A 30 -2.07 4.35 -14.90
CA GLY A 30 -3.18 5.27 -14.62
C GLY A 30 -3.59 5.36 -13.14
N HIS A 31 -3.21 4.41 -12.29
CA HIS A 31 -3.43 4.46 -10.85
C HIS A 31 -2.41 5.36 -10.13
N LYS A 32 -2.63 5.62 -8.84
CA LYS A 32 -1.66 6.31 -7.97
C LYS A 32 -0.86 5.30 -7.14
N LEU A 33 0.44 5.53 -7.00
CA LEU A 33 1.34 4.68 -6.19
C LEU A 33 0.85 4.50 -4.74
N GLY A 34 0.18 5.50 -4.17
CA GLY A 34 -0.36 5.44 -2.82
C GLY A 34 -1.50 4.42 -2.62
N GLU A 35 -2.18 4.01 -3.69
CA GLU A 35 -3.23 2.97 -3.62
C GLU A 35 -2.64 1.59 -3.29
N PHE A 36 -1.37 1.38 -3.65
CA PHE A 36 -0.65 0.12 -3.45
C PHE A 36 0.16 0.10 -2.14
N SER A 37 0.04 1.14 -1.30
CA SER A 37 0.80 1.28 -0.07
C SER A 37 -0.12 1.69 1.10
N PRO A 38 -0.66 0.73 1.89
CA PRO A 38 -1.63 1.02 2.92
C PRO A 38 -1.01 1.84 4.06
N THR A 39 -1.65 2.96 4.41
CA THR A 39 -1.15 3.92 5.41
C THR A 39 -1.61 3.61 6.84
N ARG A 40 -2.73 2.91 7.01
CA ARG A 40 -3.28 2.52 8.32
C ARG A 40 -3.73 1.06 8.30
N THR A 41 -3.33 0.29 9.31
CA THR A 41 -3.87 -1.06 9.53
C THR A 41 -5.16 -0.96 10.34
N PHE A 42 -6.30 -1.15 9.69
CA PHE A 42 -7.58 -1.22 10.39
C PHE A 42 -7.71 -2.57 11.10
N LYS A 43 -7.77 -2.56 12.44
CA LYS A 43 -7.86 -3.78 13.28
C LYS A 43 -9.30 -4.19 13.62
N GLY A 44 -10.29 -3.58 12.98
CA GLY A 44 -11.71 -3.72 13.28
C GLY A 44 -12.27 -2.56 14.11
N HIS A 45 -13.59 -2.46 14.18
CA HIS A 45 -14.25 -1.59 15.14
C HIS A 45 -13.97 -2.12 16.55
N ALA A 46 -13.63 -1.23 17.49
CA ALA A 46 -13.45 -1.58 18.90
C ALA A 46 -14.81 -1.88 19.54
N ALA A 47 -15.41 -3.02 19.19
CA ALA A 47 -16.45 -3.65 19.99
C ALA A 47 -15.75 -4.66 20.90
N ASP A 48 -15.67 -4.32 22.18
CA ASP A 48 -15.42 -5.20 23.32
C ASP A 48 -14.41 -6.34 23.13
N LYS A 49 -13.11 -6.03 23.26
CA LYS A 49 -12.11 -7.03 23.68
C LYS A 49 -11.85 -6.92 25.18
N LYS A 50 -12.85 -7.26 25.98
CA LYS A 50 -12.59 -8.03 27.21
C LYS A 50 -12.27 -9.46 26.76
N SER A 51 -11.16 -10.03 27.24
CA SER A 51 -10.53 -11.29 26.81
C SER A 51 -9.50 -11.06 25.69
N LYS A 52 -8.21 -11.35 25.88
CA LYS A 52 -7.60 -12.47 26.59
C LYS A 52 -6.24 -12.05 27.17
N ARG A 53 -5.94 -12.66 28.32
CA ARG A 53 -4.72 -12.61 29.12
C ARG A 53 -3.44 -12.82 28.32
#